data_AF-V5IJU4-F1
#
_entry.id   AF-V5IJU4-F1
#
_cell.length_a   1.000
_cell.length_b   1.000
_cell.length_c   1.000
_cell.angle_alpha   90.00
_cell.angle_beta   90.00
_cell.angle_gamma   90.00
#
_symmetry.space_group_name_H-M   'P 1'
#
loop_
_entity.id
_entity.type
_entity.pdbx_description
1 polymer ?
#
loop_
_entity_poly.entity_id
_entity_poly.type
_entity_poly.pdbx_seq_one_letter_code
_entity_poly.pdbx_strand_id
1 'polypeptide(L)'
;FYDEITSFQEEIKNLKNRGVDIIVGITHCGYLRDLKIMKEVDDLDAIVGGHTNTFLYHGDDYPKENTPEGDYPHICEKKTTVLQGL
;
A
#
# COMPACT_ATOMS: atom_id res chain seq x y z
N PHE A 1 6.31 11.86 -15.23
CA PHE A 1 6.01 11.16 -13.98
C PHE A 1 7.29 11.05 -13.17
N TYR A 2 7.20 11.23 -11.86
CA TYR A 2 8.30 10.98 -10.91
C TYR A 2 8.21 9.54 -10.39
N ASP A 3 9.28 9.03 -9.78
CA ASP A 3 9.25 7.75 -9.07
C ASP A 3 8.30 7.86 -7.86
N GLU A 4 7.36 6.92 -7.75
CA GLU A 4 6.27 6.99 -6.78
C GLU A 4 6.77 6.83 -5.35
N ILE A 5 7.75 5.96 -5.13
CA ILE A 5 8.29 5.68 -3.79
C ILE A 5 8.98 6.91 -3.24
N THR A 6 9.84 7.54 -4.05
CA THR A 6 10.50 8.81 -3.71
C THR A 6 9.47 9.90 -3.42
N SER A 7 8.46 10.02 -4.29
CA SER A 7 7.40 11.04 -4.14
C SER A 7 6.58 10.84 -2.86
N PHE A 8 6.22 9.59 -2.53
CA PHE A 8 5.52 9.26 -1.29
C PHE A 8 6.37 9.58 -0.06
N GLN A 9 7.65 9.20 -0.05
CA GLN A 9 8.53 9.47 1.08
C GLN A 9 8.67 10.97 1.38
N GLU A 10 8.80 11.79 0.33
CA GLU A 10 8.86 13.25 0.47
C GLU A 10 7.57 13.84 1.04
N GLU A 11 6.41 13.45 0.49
CA GLU A 11 5.13 14.02 0.95
C GLU A 11 4.72 13.49 2.33
N ILE A 12 4.99 12.22 2.63
CA ILE A 12 4.72 11.66 3.95
C ILE A 12 5.53 12.39 5.01
N LYS A 13 6.80 12.71 4.75
CA LYS A 13 7.59 13.55 5.65
C LYS A 13 6.91 14.89 5.92
N ASN A 14 6.35 15.54 4.90
CA ASN A 14 5.61 16.80 5.07
C ASN A 14 4.34 16.61 5.92
N LEU A 15 3.58 15.53 5.68
CA LEU A 15 2.36 15.21 6.44
C LEU A 15 2.67 14.91 7.91
N LYS A 16 3.71 14.10 8.19
CA LYS A 16 4.15 13.80 9.56
C LYS A 16 4.61 15.06 10.30
N ASN A 17 5.33 15.97 9.61
CA ASN A 17 5.72 17.27 10.19
C ASN A 17 4.51 18.16 10.54
N ARG A 18 3.34 17.91 9.93
CA ARG A 18 2.07 18.59 10.21
C ARG A 18 1.24 17.88 11.28
N GLY A 19 1.75 16.81 11.89
CA GLY A 19 1.04 16.03 12.91
C GLY A 19 -0.02 15.10 12.34
N VAL A 20 0.10 14.64 11.09
CA VAL A 20 -0.81 13.65 10.52
C VAL A 20 -0.43 12.26 11.04
N ASP A 21 -1.40 11.58 11.64
CA ASP A 21 -1.20 10.26 12.26
C ASP A 21 -1.46 9.10 11.31
N ILE A 22 -2.44 9.24 10.40
CA ILE A 22 -2.87 8.18 9.48
C ILE A 22 -2.72 8.67 8.04
N ILE A 23 -2.04 7.91 7.21
CA ILE A 23 -1.75 8.24 5.81
C ILE A 23 -2.20 7.11 4.88
N VAL A 24 -3.09 7.44 3.95
CA VAL A 24 -3.61 6.54 2.92
C VAL A 24 -3.15 7.00 1.54
N GLY A 25 -2.50 6.13 0.80
CA GLY A 25 -2.07 6.37 -0.59
C GLY A 25 -3.17 5.97 -1.57
N ILE A 26 -3.49 6.85 -2.51
CA ILE A 26 -4.38 6.52 -3.64
C ILE A 26 -3.51 6.46 -4.90
N THR A 27 -3.47 5.31 -5.56
CA THR A 27 -2.54 5.05 -6.67
C THR A 27 -3.27 4.52 -7.90
N HIS A 28 -2.58 4.59 -9.04
CA HIS A 28 -2.99 3.96 -10.29
C HIS A 28 -1.76 3.37 -11.00
N CYS A 29 -0.91 2.68 -10.22
CA CYS A 29 0.38 2.16 -10.67
C CYS A 29 0.36 0.66 -10.97
N GLY A 30 -0.68 -0.05 -10.52
CA GLY A 30 -0.85 -1.49 -10.67
C GLY A 30 -0.48 -2.25 -9.41
N TYR A 31 -1.19 -3.36 -9.19
CA TYR A 31 -1.15 -4.09 -7.92
C TYR A 31 0.25 -4.48 -7.44
N LEU A 32 1.10 -5.05 -8.31
CA LEU A 32 2.47 -5.43 -7.91
C LEU A 32 3.34 -4.22 -7.54
N ARG A 33 3.12 -3.07 -8.19
CA ARG A 33 3.81 -1.82 -7.86
C ARG A 33 3.30 -1.27 -6.53
N ASP A 34 2.00 -1.34 -6.27
CA ASP A 34 1.39 -0.94 -4.99
C ASP A 34 1.97 -1.77 -3.82
N LEU A 35 2.10 -3.09 -3.98
CA LEU A 35 2.74 -3.95 -2.98
C LEU A 35 4.21 -3.57 -2.72
N LYS A 36 4.93 -3.13 -3.76
CA LYS A 36 6.30 -2.64 -3.62
C LYS A 36 6.35 -1.31 -2.86
N ILE A 37 5.48 -0.36 -3.21
CA ILE A 37 5.36 0.93 -2.51
C ILE A 37 5.05 0.69 -1.03
N MET A 38 4.05 -0.14 -0.71
CA MET A 38 3.66 -0.43 0.66
C MET A 38 4.79 -1.03 1.51
N LYS A 39 5.71 -1.79 0.90
CA LYS A 39 6.87 -2.39 1.57
C LYS A 39 8.05 -1.44 1.74
N GLU A 40 8.20 -0.44 0.88
CA GLU A 40 9.35 0.48 0.88
C GLU A 40 9.04 1.83 1.54
N VAL A 41 7.76 2.11 1.80
CA VAL A 41 7.29 3.35 2.43
C VAL A 41 6.72 3.03 3.82
N ASP A 42 7.57 3.15 4.84
CA ASP A 42 7.27 2.68 6.20
C ASP A 42 6.09 3.41 6.88
N ASP A 43 5.95 4.71 6.66
CA ASP A 43 4.92 5.55 7.29
C ASP A 43 3.56 5.58 6.54
N LEU A 44 3.36 4.71 5.55
CA LEU A 44 2.11 4.59 4.79
C LEU A 44 1.19 3.51 5.40
N ASP A 45 -0.01 3.85 5.83
CA ASP A 45 -0.87 2.89 6.55
C ASP A 45 -1.68 1.98 5.60
N ALA A 46 -2.12 2.53 4.47
CA ALA A 46 -2.89 1.78 3.49
C ALA A 46 -2.70 2.32 2.08
N ILE A 47 -2.98 1.47 1.08
CA ILE A 47 -3.07 1.85 -0.32
C ILE A 47 -4.44 1.45 -0.87
N VAL A 48 -5.06 2.38 -1.60
CA VAL A 48 -6.19 2.11 -2.49
C VAL A 48 -5.69 2.24 -3.92
N GLY A 49 -5.45 1.09 -4.56
CA GLY A 49 -4.82 0.99 -5.88
C GLY A 49 -5.79 0.92 -7.06
N GLY A 50 -5.22 0.68 -8.24
CA GLY A 50 -5.94 0.59 -9.51
C GLY A 50 -5.06 0.09 -10.66
N HIS A 51 -5.39 0.47 -11.90
CA HIS A 51 -4.67 0.16 -13.14
C HIS A 51 -4.74 -1.28 -13.66
N THR A 52 -4.48 -2.29 -12.82
CA THR A 52 -4.38 -3.69 -13.25
C THR A 52 -5.71 -4.45 -13.24
N ASN A 53 -6.82 -3.80 -12.83
CA ASN A 53 -8.12 -4.43 -12.61
C ASN A 53 -8.05 -5.65 -11.67
N THR A 54 -7.13 -5.61 -10.70
CA THR A 54 -6.91 -6.75 -9.80
C THR A 54 -8.11 -6.93 -8.88
N PHE A 55 -8.71 -8.12 -8.92
CA PHE A 55 -9.85 -8.46 -8.07
C PHE A 55 -9.36 -9.19 -6.82
N LEU A 56 -9.55 -8.58 -5.65
CA LEU A 56 -9.24 -9.19 -4.36
C LEU A 56 -10.55 -9.48 -3.62
N TYR A 57 -10.62 -10.63 -2.95
CA TYR A 57 -11.82 -11.05 -2.22
C TYR A 57 -11.46 -12.04 -1.10
N HIS A 58 -12.19 -12.00 0.01
CA HIS A 58 -12.06 -12.98 1.08
C HIS A 58 -13.37 -13.76 1.23
N GLY A 59 -13.31 -15.10 1.10
CA GLY A 59 -14.49 -15.98 1.10
C GLY A 59 -14.77 -16.61 -0.26
N ASP A 60 -15.86 -17.38 -0.34
CA ASP A 60 -16.18 -18.24 -1.49
C ASP A 60 -17.40 -17.78 -2.29
N ASP A 61 -18.10 -16.73 -1.87
CA ASP A 61 -19.34 -16.20 -2.47
C ASP A 61 -19.10 -15.09 -3.51
N TYR A 62 -17.90 -15.03 -4.10
CA TYR A 62 -17.58 -14.07 -5.15
C TYR A 62 -18.34 -14.37 -6.46
N PRO A 63 -18.65 -13.33 -7.27
CA PRO A 63 -19.32 -13.52 -8.56
C PRO A 63 -18.49 -14.40 -9.49
N LYS A 64 -19.12 -15.39 -10.14
CA LYS A 64 -18.42 -16.41 -10.94
C LYS A 64 -17.67 -15.86 -12.15
N GLU A 65 -18.05 -14.67 -12.60
CA GLU A 65 -17.38 -13.93 -13.66
C GLU A 65 -16.03 -13.34 -13.25
N ASN A 66 -15.73 -13.26 -11.95
CA ASN A 66 -14.46 -12.77 -11.42
C ASN A 66 -13.73 -13.90 -10.69
N THR A 67 -12.41 -13.94 -10.83
CA THR A 67 -11.56 -14.87 -10.08
C THR A 67 -10.71 -14.05 -9.11
N PRO A 68 -10.83 -14.24 -7.78
CA PRO A 68 -9.99 -13.57 -6.81
C PRO A 68 -8.50 -13.87 -7.05
N GLU A 69 -7.69 -12.84 -7.11
CA GLU A 69 -6.23 -12.91 -7.23
C GLU A 69 -5.52 -12.91 -5.86
N GLY A 70 -6.30 -12.76 -4.78
CA GLY A 70 -5.83 -12.81 -3.41
C GLY A 70 -6.91 -12.33 -2.42
N ASP A 71 -6.57 -12.39 -1.14
CA ASP A 71 -7.44 -11.92 -0.06
C ASP A 71 -7.66 -10.40 -0.11
N TYR A 72 -8.87 -9.98 0.23
CA TYR A 72 -9.19 -8.58 0.49
C TYR A 72 -9.46 -8.32 1.99
N PRO A 73 -8.80 -7.33 2.60
CA PRO A 73 -7.66 -6.58 2.05
C PRO A 73 -6.40 -7.48 1.97
N HIS A 74 -5.51 -7.18 1.03
CA HIS A 74 -4.19 -7.81 1.03
C HIS A 74 -3.33 -7.22 2.16
N ILE A 75 -2.96 -8.04 3.14
CA ILE A 75 -2.15 -7.61 4.28
C ILE A 75 -0.66 -7.64 3.90
N CYS A 76 -0.02 -6.48 3.90
CA CYS A 76 1.42 -6.35 3.73
C CYS A 76 2.12 -6.30 5.09
N GLU A 77 2.93 -7.31 5.40
CA GLU A 77 3.84 -7.26 6.54
C GLU A 77 5.00 -6.31 6.26
N LYS A 78 5.17 -5.28 7.10
CA LYS A 78 6.33 -4.40 7.05
C LYS A 78 7.47 -4.95 7.89
N LYS A 79 8.71 -4.76 7.43
CA LYS A 79 9.88 -5.11 8.22
C LYS A 79 9.94 -4.18 9.43
N THR A 80 9.73 -4.73 10.62
CA THR A 80 9.95 -3.98 11.85
C THR A 80 11.46 -3.82 12.05
N THR A 81 11.97 -2.61 11.84
CA THR A 81 13.34 -2.28 12.25
C THR A 81 13.32 -2.08 13.76
N VAL A 82 13.63 -3.15 14.51
CA VAL A 82 14.00 -3.01 15.92
C VAL A 82 15.28 -2.18 15.97
N LEU A 83 15.17 -0.95 16.48
CA LEU A 83 16.32 -0.18 16.93
C LEU A 83 17.01 -1.02 18.01
N GLN A 84 18.07 -1.73 17.65
CA GLN A 84 18.97 -2.32 18.65
C GLN A 84 19.47 -1.17 19.52
N GLY A 85 19.16 -1.28 20.81
CA GLY A 85 19.33 -0.22 21.79
C GLY A 85 20.73 0.40 21.79
N LEU A 86 20.72 1.71 22.06
CA LEU A 86 21.86 2.45 22.61
C LEU A 86 22.35 1.81 23.91
#